data_AF-A2EG13-F1
#
_entry.id   AF-A2EG13-F1
#
_cell.length_a   1.000
_cell.length_b   1.000
_cell.length_c   1.000
_cell.angle_alpha   90.00
_cell.angle_beta   90.00
_cell.angle_gamma   90.00
#
_symmetry.space_group_name_H-M   'P 1'
#
loop_
_entity.id
_entity.type
_entity.pdbx_description
1 polymer ?
#
loop_
_entity_poly.entity_id
_entity_poly.type
_entity_poly.pdbx_seq_one_letter_code
_entity_poly.pdbx_strand_id
1 'polypeptide(L)'
;MKVNTTKKGQDQQSADNLEPEFYARILTLFTSIYDQTPFLENDFPPAKLSNNQKQEKPPAFESPITDHRLKKILENRNADSELQSNMISLKSDDLSRQFTEANTNLDEVFAPEKASRISTPKYLLLQEMDRIEADKQTRLNRHSLDIKNTEKIFTQRLKNAQKKGIAQAKARAERQQSQGKITAQGGKLYESKVKPKNIIPSDKMERAAATAKLNNRLNYMSPNDYKQFVHKKKVVVSVEDDE
;
A
#
# COMPACT_ATOMS: atom_id res chain seq x y z
N MET A 1 32.65 -36.51 14.83
CA MET A 1 32.99 -35.25 14.13
C MET A 1 32.12 -34.14 14.69
N LYS A 2 32.73 -33.16 15.37
CA LYS A 2 32.04 -31.98 15.91
C LYS A 2 32.25 -30.84 14.92
N VAL A 3 31.18 -30.28 14.37
CA VAL A 3 31.25 -29.12 13.48
C VAL A 3 30.83 -27.90 14.29
N ASN A 4 31.81 -27.05 14.64
CA ASN A 4 31.57 -25.75 15.25
C ASN A 4 31.31 -24.73 14.14
N THR A 5 30.10 -24.17 14.07
CA THR A 5 29.81 -22.97 13.28
C THR A 5 29.73 -21.78 14.22
N THR A 6 30.78 -20.96 14.25
CA THR A 6 30.80 -19.65 14.90
C THR A 6 29.97 -18.67 14.08
N LYS A 7 28.73 -18.42 14.51
CA LYS A 7 28.00 -17.21 14.13
C LYS A 7 28.50 -16.06 14.99
N LYS A 8 29.14 -15.06 14.38
CA LYS A 8 29.35 -13.75 15.01
C LYS A 8 27.96 -13.17 15.30
N GLY A 9 27.59 -13.11 16.57
CA GLY A 9 26.45 -12.32 17.02
C GLY A 9 26.77 -10.85 16.78
N GLN A 10 25.90 -10.15 16.05
CA GLN A 10 25.75 -8.73 16.29
C GLN A 10 25.07 -8.64 17.65
N ASP A 11 25.80 -8.12 18.63
CA ASP A 11 25.22 -7.73 19.92
C ASP A 11 24.13 -6.70 19.64
N GLN A 12 22.87 -7.12 19.81
CA GLN A 12 21.76 -6.19 19.96
C GLN A 12 22.00 -5.49 21.30
N GLN A 13 22.64 -4.33 21.26
CA GLN A 13 22.76 -3.46 22.43
C GLN A 13 21.35 -3.11 22.90
N SER A 14 21.05 -3.53 24.12
CA SER A 14 19.83 -3.22 24.85
C SER A 14 19.59 -1.71 24.89
N ALA A 15 18.33 -1.31 24.67
CA ALA A 15 17.87 0.08 24.56
C ALA A 15 18.11 0.94 25.83
N ASP A 16 18.63 0.34 26.91
CA ASP A 16 18.93 1.02 28.17
C ASP A 16 20.23 1.87 28.12
N ASN A 17 21.06 1.72 27.07
CA ASN A 17 22.32 2.46 26.90
C ASN A 17 22.23 3.64 25.91
N LEU A 18 21.03 4.10 25.58
CA LEU A 18 20.85 5.14 24.55
C LEU A 18 21.46 6.49 24.97
N GLU A 19 21.27 6.90 26.23
CA GLU A 19 21.80 8.16 26.76
C GLU A 19 23.34 8.22 26.79
N PRO A 20 24.06 7.25 27.39
CA PRO A 20 25.51 7.32 27.42
C PRO A 20 26.14 7.26 26.02
N GLU A 21 25.55 6.50 25.08
CA GLU A 21 26.04 6.48 23.70
C GLU A 21 25.76 7.79 22.94
N PHE A 22 24.63 8.42 23.20
CA PHE A 22 24.29 9.71 22.61
C PHE A 22 25.27 10.80 23.05
N TYR A 23 25.56 10.89 24.35
CA TYR A 23 26.55 11.84 24.87
C TYR A 23 27.96 11.54 24.37
N ALA A 24 28.35 10.27 24.29
CA ALA A 24 29.64 9.88 23.73
C ALA A 24 29.79 10.33 22.27
N ARG A 25 28.79 10.07 21.42
CA ARG A 25 28.84 10.47 19.99
C ARG A 25 28.84 11.98 19.80
N ILE A 26 28.08 12.73 20.61
CA ILE A 26 28.07 14.19 20.55
C ILE A 26 29.42 14.76 20.97
N LEU A 27 30.00 14.25 22.06
CA LEU A 27 31.31 14.68 22.51
C LEU A 27 32.39 14.36 21.47
N THR A 28 32.35 13.18 20.84
CA THR A 28 33.27 12.84 19.73
C THR A 28 33.11 13.78 18.54
N LEU A 29 31.88 14.16 18.19
CA LEU A 29 31.62 15.12 17.12
C LEU A 29 32.18 16.51 17.46
N PHE A 30 31.95 17.00 18.68
CA PHE A 30 32.51 18.27 19.13
C PHE A 30 34.04 18.25 19.16
N THR A 31 34.65 17.16 19.60
CA THR A 31 36.11 17.04 19.61
C THR A 31 36.68 16.95 18.19
N SER A 32 35.97 16.35 17.22
CA SER A 32 36.43 16.27 15.83
C SER A 32 36.63 17.62 15.15
N ILE A 33 35.98 18.68 15.64
CA ILE A 33 36.17 20.06 15.15
C ILE A 33 37.56 20.59 15.55
N TYR A 34 38.07 20.13 16.69
CA TYR A 34 39.37 20.52 17.23
C TYR A 34 40.47 19.49 16.96
N ASP A 35 40.09 18.24 16.67
CA ASP A 35 40.96 17.16 16.23
C ASP A 35 41.25 17.30 14.72
N GLN A 36 41.59 18.52 14.30
CA GLN A 36 42.36 18.73 13.09
C GLN A 36 43.76 18.24 13.41
N THR A 37 44.00 16.95 13.19
CA THR A 37 45.35 16.42 13.00
C THR A 37 46.12 17.42 12.14
N PRO A 38 47.30 17.93 12.57
CA PRO A 38 48.10 18.78 11.70
C PRO A 38 48.32 18.00 10.42
N PHE A 39 47.92 18.61 9.29
CA PHE A 39 48.11 18.15 7.92
C PHE A 39 49.31 17.20 7.82
N LEU A 40 49.05 15.90 7.82
CA LEU A 40 50.05 14.91 7.47
C LEU A 40 50.38 15.17 6.00
N GLU A 41 51.61 15.62 5.80
CA GLU A 41 52.37 15.66 4.56
C GLU A 41 51.89 14.59 3.58
N ASN A 42 51.12 14.99 2.58
CA ASN A 42 50.93 14.20 1.36
C ASN A 42 51.02 15.15 0.17
N ASP A 43 52.11 14.98 -0.57
CA ASP A 43 52.32 15.32 -1.97
C ASP A 43 52.29 16.79 -2.42
N PHE A 44 53.15 17.63 -1.85
CA PHE A 44 53.66 18.81 -2.56
C PHE A 44 55.18 18.72 -2.72
N PRO A 45 55.74 18.94 -3.93
CA PRO A 45 57.19 18.84 -4.12
C PRO A 45 57.90 19.90 -3.28
N PRO A 46 59.01 19.57 -2.60
CA PRO A 46 59.74 20.52 -1.78
C PRO A 46 60.19 21.69 -2.64
N ALA A 47 59.72 22.89 -2.28
CA ALA A 47 60.15 24.12 -2.93
C ALA A 47 61.66 24.24 -2.78
N LYS A 48 62.37 24.32 -3.92
CA LYS A 48 63.80 24.62 -3.93
C LYS A 48 64.00 25.92 -3.18
N LEU A 49 64.75 25.89 -2.08
CA LEU A 49 65.23 27.07 -1.38
C LEU A 49 66.03 27.91 -2.37
N SER A 50 65.37 28.86 -3.05
CA SER A 50 66.07 29.86 -3.82
C SER A 50 66.78 30.74 -2.81
N ASN A 51 68.10 30.61 -2.76
CA ASN A 51 69.00 31.40 -1.94
C ASN A 51 69.10 32.84 -2.48
N ASN A 52 67.95 33.50 -2.61
CA ASN A 52 67.80 34.89 -3.03
C ASN A 52 66.74 35.54 -2.13
N GLN A 53 67.01 35.57 -0.82
CA GLN A 53 66.52 36.69 -0.03
C GLN A 53 67.15 37.96 -0.64
N LYS A 54 66.39 38.63 -1.50
CA LYS A 54 66.66 40.04 -1.79
C LYS A 54 66.64 40.72 -0.43
N GLN A 55 67.81 41.18 0.02
CA GLN A 55 67.94 42.04 1.18
C GLN A 55 66.86 43.13 1.09
N GLU A 56 65.97 43.15 2.07
CA GLU A 56 65.08 44.28 2.30
C GLU A 56 65.97 45.50 2.47
N LYS A 57 65.94 46.40 1.47
CA LYS A 57 66.60 47.69 1.60
C LYS A 57 66.01 48.37 2.85
N PRO A 58 66.82 49.01 3.71
CA PRO A 58 66.28 49.79 4.82
C PRO A 58 65.26 50.78 4.26
N PRO A 59 64.09 50.94 4.91
CA PRO A 59 63.01 51.78 4.39
C PRO A 59 63.54 53.19 4.10
N ALA A 60 63.20 53.69 2.91
CA ALA A 60 63.65 54.98 2.45
C ALA A 60 63.11 56.09 3.37
N PHE A 61 64.04 56.88 3.91
CA PHE A 61 63.89 58.23 4.48
C PHE A 61 62.44 58.70 4.69
N GLU A 62 62.01 58.75 5.96
CA GLU A 62 60.76 59.38 6.43
C GLU A 62 60.78 60.88 6.10
N SER A 63 60.47 61.22 4.85
CA SER A 63 60.33 62.61 4.46
C SER A 63 58.95 63.12 4.88
N PRO A 64 58.81 64.38 5.30
CA PRO A 64 57.50 64.98 5.56
C PRO A 64 56.53 64.87 4.36
N ILE A 65 57.07 64.75 3.14
CA ILE A 65 56.32 64.59 1.89
C ILE A 65 55.73 63.18 1.77
N THR A 66 56.47 62.14 2.15
CA THR A 66 55.98 60.75 2.16
C THR A 66 54.90 60.56 3.21
N ASP A 67 55.06 61.15 4.39
CA ASP A 67 54.05 61.12 5.46
C ASP A 67 52.78 61.84 5.06
N HIS A 68 52.89 63.00 4.42
CA HIS A 68 51.73 63.72 3.90
C HIS A 68 50.98 62.92 2.82
N ARG A 69 51.71 62.21 1.95
CA ARG A 69 51.08 61.31 0.96
C ARG A 69 50.39 60.13 1.64
N LEU A 70 51.02 59.52 2.64
CA LEU A 70 50.44 58.43 3.41
C LEU A 70 49.17 58.89 4.14
N LYS A 71 49.20 60.04 4.80
CA LYS A 71 48.04 60.64 5.47
C LYS A 71 46.88 60.85 4.51
N LYS A 72 47.13 61.40 3.32
CA LYS A 72 46.10 61.61 2.29
C LYS A 72 45.51 60.29 1.78
N ILE A 73 46.34 59.26 1.63
CA ILE A 73 45.88 57.92 1.23
C ILE A 73 44.99 57.30 2.32
N LEU A 74 45.37 57.45 3.60
CA LEU A 74 44.58 56.96 4.72
C LEU A 74 43.25 57.72 4.87
N GLU A 75 43.26 59.04 4.72
CA GLU A 75 42.04 59.86 4.72
C GLU A 75 41.07 59.45 3.60
N ASN A 76 41.58 59.27 2.37
CA ASN A 76 40.76 58.79 1.26
C ASN A 76 40.21 57.38 1.52
N ARG A 77 41.03 56.46 2.04
CA ARG A 77 40.61 55.10 2.36
C ARG A 77 39.54 55.07 3.45
N ASN A 78 39.64 55.95 4.44
CA ASN A 78 38.64 56.07 5.50
C ASN A 78 37.32 56.62 4.94
N ALA A 79 37.37 57.65 4.08
CA ALA A 79 36.18 58.18 3.42
C ALA A 79 35.49 57.13 2.53
N ASP A 80 36.25 56.35 1.78
CA ASP A 80 35.74 55.24 0.97
C ASP A 80 35.12 54.15 1.85
N SER A 81 35.76 53.82 2.99
CA SER A 81 35.26 52.85 3.95
C SER A 81 33.96 53.31 4.62
N GLU A 82 33.83 54.59 4.96
CA GLU A 82 32.60 55.17 5.51
C GLU A 82 31.46 55.14 4.49
N LEU A 83 31.73 55.48 3.22
CA LEU A 83 30.76 55.35 2.13
C LEU A 83 30.28 53.92 1.93
N GLN A 84 31.20 52.95 1.94
CA GLN A 84 30.85 51.53 1.84
C GLN A 84 30.04 51.06 3.04
N SER A 85 30.42 51.45 4.25
CA SER A 85 29.68 51.11 5.47
C SER A 85 28.25 51.66 5.44
N ASN A 86 28.07 52.92 5.02
CA ASN A 86 26.76 53.54 4.87
C ASN A 86 25.91 52.81 3.81
N MET A 87 26.50 52.41 2.68
CA MET A 87 25.82 51.62 1.66
C MET A 87 25.39 50.24 2.16
N ILE A 88 26.24 49.58 2.95
CA ILE A 88 25.93 48.29 3.57
C ILE A 88 24.80 48.44 4.59
N SER A 89 24.83 49.49 5.41
CA SER A 89 23.78 49.80 6.37
C SER A 89 22.44 50.01 5.67
N LEU A 90 22.40 50.83 4.62
CA LEU A 90 21.17 51.06 3.83
C LEU A 90 20.62 49.78 3.22
N LYS A 91 21.49 48.93 2.64
CA LYS A 91 21.07 47.63 2.09
C LYS A 91 20.58 46.67 3.17
N SER A 92 21.20 46.67 4.33
CA SER A 92 20.77 45.88 5.49
C SER A 92 19.39 46.33 5.96
N ASP A 93 19.16 47.63 6.03
CA ASP A 93 17.86 48.21 6.42
C ASP A 93 16.78 47.87 5.38
N ASP A 94 17.08 47.99 4.09
CA ASP A 94 16.15 47.61 3.02
C ASP A 94 15.81 46.12 3.03
N LEU A 95 16.81 45.24 3.25
CA LEU A 95 16.56 43.80 3.42
C LEU A 95 15.70 43.53 4.66
N SER A 96 16.00 44.18 5.78
CA SER A 96 15.21 44.01 7.00
C SER A 96 13.75 44.43 6.81
N ARG A 97 13.50 45.51 6.06
CA ARG A 97 12.15 45.95 5.66
C ARG A 97 11.47 44.95 4.76
N GLN A 98 12.18 44.43 3.75
CA GLN A 98 11.63 43.38 2.89
C GLN A 98 11.24 42.14 3.68
N PHE A 99 12.03 41.72 4.68
CA PHE A 99 11.68 40.59 5.54
C PHE A 99 10.49 40.86 6.46
N THR A 100 10.38 42.07 7.03
CA THR A 100 9.25 42.43 7.90
C THR A 100 7.96 42.64 7.12
N GLU A 101 8.02 43.19 5.91
CA GLU A 101 6.89 43.32 4.99
C GLU A 101 6.50 41.95 4.38
N ALA A 102 7.48 41.07 4.16
CA ALA A 102 7.27 39.70 3.71
C ALA A 102 6.94 38.71 4.84
N ASN A 103 6.50 39.20 6.02
CA ASN A 103 5.79 38.40 7.04
C ASN A 103 4.45 37.88 6.49
N THR A 104 4.53 37.07 5.45
CA THR A 104 3.58 35.99 5.21
C THR A 104 3.58 35.14 6.47
N ASN A 105 2.41 34.79 7.01
CA ASN A 105 2.29 33.93 8.18
C ASN A 105 2.91 32.57 7.86
N LEU A 106 4.22 32.42 8.05
CA LEU A 106 4.94 31.17 7.87
C LEU A 106 4.40 30.08 8.81
N ASP A 107 3.83 30.50 9.93
CA ASP A 107 3.11 29.64 10.86
C ASP A 107 1.95 28.88 10.21
N GLU A 108 1.29 29.45 9.19
CA GLU A 108 0.22 28.75 8.46
C GLU A 108 0.74 27.70 7.48
N VAL A 109 1.96 27.88 6.96
CA VAL A 109 2.61 26.94 6.04
C VAL A 109 3.12 25.70 6.78
N PHE A 110 3.60 25.90 8.01
CA PHE A 110 4.05 24.82 8.88
C PHE A 110 2.96 24.29 9.82
N ALA A 111 1.78 24.92 9.83
CA ALA A 111 0.65 24.40 10.59
C ALA A 111 0.26 23.03 10.02
N PRO A 112 -0.03 22.04 10.90
CA PRO A 112 -0.54 20.76 10.44
C PRO A 112 -1.82 20.98 9.64
N GLU A 113 -1.91 20.35 8.47
CA GLU A 113 -3.10 20.40 7.62
C GLU A 113 -4.33 20.05 8.46
N LYS A 114 -5.31 20.96 8.49
CA LYS A 114 -6.54 20.76 9.26
C LYS A 114 -7.32 19.62 8.61
N ALA A 115 -7.11 18.40 9.10
CA ALA A 115 -7.86 17.24 8.66
C ALA A 115 -9.36 17.51 8.84
N SER A 116 -10.12 17.40 7.74
CA SER A 116 -11.57 17.51 7.77
C SER A 116 -12.14 16.36 8.59
N ARG A 117 -12.46 16.66 9.86
CA ARG A 117 -13.15 15.72 10.74
C ARG A 117 -14.60 15.67 10.29
N ILE A 118 -15.04 14.48 9.87
CA ILE A 118 -16.46 14.23 9.64
C ILE A 118 -17.24 14.54 10.92
N SER A 119 -18.30 15.34 10.80
CA SER A 119 -19.16 15.73 11.93
C SER A 119 -19.74 14.51 12.64
N THR A 120 -20.16 13.53 11.83
CA THR A 120 -20.74 12.28 12.31
C THR A 120 -19.70 11.17 12.24
N PRO A 121 -19.46 10.41 13.31
CA PRO A 121 -18.52 9.30 13.26
C PRO A 121 -18.99 8.21 12.29
N LYS A 122 -18.01 7.58 11.62
CA LYS A 122 -18.24 6.62 10.54
C LYS A 122 -19.19 5.48 10.92
N TYR A 123 -19.14 4.98 12.15
CA TYR A 123 -20.00 3.86 12.59
C TYR A 123 -21.49 4.23 12.61
N LEU A 124 -21.85 5.49 12.95
CA LEU A 124 -23.24 5.94 12.89
C LEU A 124 -23.72 6.05 11.44
N LEU A 125 -22.87 6.53 10.54
CA LEU A 125 -23.17 6.58 9.12
C LEU A 125 -23.43 5.18 8.54
N LEU A 126 -22.61 4.19 8.91
CA LEU A 126 -22.85 2.80 8.52
C LEU A 126 -24.17 2.27 9.08
N GLN A 127 -24.49 2.56 10.34
CA GLN A 127 -25.75 2.14 10.94
C GLN A 127 -26.98 2.72 10.21
N GLU A 128 -26.90 3.96 9.74
CA GLU A 128 -27.95 4.58 8.93
C GLU A 128 -28.07 3.92 7.55
N MET A 129 -26.94 3.62 6.91
CA MET A 129 -26.91 2.90 5.63
C MET A 129 -27.54 1.50 5.76
N ASP A 130 -27.18 0.76 6.81
CA ASP A 130 -27.70 -0.57 7.09
C ASP A 130 -29.23 -0.55 7.31
N ARG A 131 -29.75 0.47 8.02
CA ARG A 131 -31.20 0.65 8.19
C ARG A 131 -31.91 0.88 6.86
N ILE A 132 -31.36 1.75 6.02
CA ILE A 132 -31.92 2.03 4.69
C ILE A 132 -31.91 0.78 3.81
N GLU A 133 -30.85 -0.02 3.89
CA GLU A 133 -30.74 -1.26 3.11
C GLU A 133 -31.73 -2.33 3.60
N ALA A 134 -31.87 -2.49 4.92
CA ALA A 134 -32.89 -3.38 5.50
C ALA A 134 -34.31 -2.99 5.06
N ASP A 135 -34.63 -1.69 5.06
CA ASP A 135 -35.93 -1.19 4.58
C ASP A 135 -36.15 -1.44 3.09
N LYS A 136 -35.10 -1.34 2.27
CA LYS A 136 -35.18 -1.69 0.84
C LYS A 136 -35.44 -3.19 0.65
N GLN A 137 -34.74 -4.04 1.40
CA GLN A 137 -34.91 -5.49 1.31
C GLN A 137 -36.32 -5.94 1.74
N THR A 138 -36.87 -5.36 2.81
CA THR A 138 -38.24 -5.67 3.24
C THR A 138 -39.29 -5.26 2.20
N ARG A 139 -39.07 -4.18 1.44
CA ARG A 139 -39.97 -3.74 0.37
C ARG A 139 -39.89 -4.63 -0.88
N LEU A 140 -38.69 -5.05 -1.27
CA LEU A 140 -38.49 -5.93 -2.44
C LEU A 140 -39.13 -7.31 -2.25
N ASN A 141 -39.10 -7.84 -1.03
CA ASN A 141 -39.66 -9.16 -0.72
C ASN A 141 -41.18 -9.16 -0.49
N ARG A 142 -41.85 -8.02 -0.62
CA ARG A 142 -43.31 -7.87 -0.49
C ARG A 142 -44.03 -7.91 -1.85
N HIS A 143 -43.61 -8.80 -2.75
CA HIS A 143 -44.43 -9.07 -3.93
C HIS A 143 -45.79 -9.61 -3.47
N SER A 144 -46.87 -8.93 -3.83
CA SER A 144 -48.23 -9.36 -3.55
C SER A 144 -48.45 -10.72 -4.20
N LEU A 145 -48.83 -11.72 -3.40
CA LEU A 145 -49.13 -13.06 -3.89
C LEU A 145 -50.24 -12.97 -4.94
N ASP A 146 -49.96 -13.44 -6.16
CA ASP A 146 -50.98 -13.51 -7.21
C ASP A 146 -51.89 -14.74 -6.96
N ILE A 147 -52.95 -14.50 -6.20
CA ILE A 147 -53.91 -15.51 -5.78
C ILE A 147 -54.47 -16.28 -7.00
N LYS A 148 -54.80 -15.59 -8.09
CA LYS A 148 -55.40 -16.21 -9.29
C LYS A 148 -54.44 -17.19 -9.97
N ASN A 149 -53.16 -16.85 -10.04
CA ASN A 149 -52.15 -17.74 -10.61
C ASN A 149 -51.85 -18.92 -9.68
N THR A 150 -51.82 -18.70 -8.36
CA THR A 150 -51.65 -19.80 -7.41
C THR A 150 -52.80 -20.81 -7.47
N GLU A 151 -54.05 -20.35 -7.55
CA GLU A 151 -55.23 -21.21 -7.70
C GLU A 151 -55.18 -22.08 -8.96
N LYS A 152 -54.75 -21.50 -10.10
CA LYS A 152 -54.53 -22.25 -11.34
C LYS A 152 -53.48 -23.35 -11.15
N ILE A 153 -52.37 -23.06 -10.50
CA ILE A 153 -51.31 -24.04 -10.24
C ILE A 153 -51.84 -25.16 -9.31
N PHE A 154 -52.57 -24.80 -8.25
CA PHE A 154 -53.14 -25.78 -7.32
C PHE A 154 -54.17 -26.69 -7.99
N THR A 155 -55.09 -26.14 -8.78
CA THR A 155 -56.08 -26.92 -9.51
C THR A 155 -55.44 -27.85 -10.54
N GLN A 156 -54.38 -27.41 -11.24
CA GLN A 156 -53.60 -28.27 -12.12
C GLN A 156 -52.90 -29.41 -11.37
N ARG A 157 -52.28 -29.11 -10.22
CA ARG A 157 -51.66 -30.13 -9.36
C ARG A 157 -52.67 -31.17 -8.89
N LEU A 158 -53.87 -30.72 -8.49
CA LEU A 158 -54.95 -31.61 -8.07
C LEU A 158 -55.42 -32.53 -9.22
N LYS A 159 -55.65 -31.97 -10.41
CA LYS A 159 -56.00 -32.74 -11.60
C LYS A 159 -54.94 -33.78 -11.96
N ASN A 160 -53.66 -33.42 -11.86
CA ASN A 160 -52.55 -34.33 -12.12
C ASN A 160 -52.47 -35.45 -11.08
N ALA A 161 -52.69 -35.13 -9.80
CA ALA A 161 -52.74 -36.12 -8.73
C ALA A 161 -53.91 -37.10 -8.92
N GLN A 162 -55.10 -36.62 -9.29
CA GLN A 162 -56.25 -37.47 -9.61
C GLN A 162 -55.96 -38.41 -10.78
N LYS A 163 -55.43 -37.89 -11.89
CA LYS A 163 -55.03 -38.71 -13.05
C LYS A 163 -54.01 -39.78 -12.67
N LYS A 164 -53.01 -39.43 -11.86
CA LYS A 164 -51.99 -40.36 -11.36
C LYS A 164 -52.61 -41.43 -10.46
N GLY A 165 -53.53 -41.05 -9.57
CA GLY A 165 -54.28 -41.98 -8.72
C GLY A 165 -55.10 -42.98 -9.55
N ILE A 166 -55.82 -42.49 -10.55
CA ILE A 166 -56.59 -43.34 -11.48
C ILE A 166 -55.65 -44.29 -12.25
N ALA A 167 -54.55 -43.78 -12.79
CA ALA A 167 -53.57 -44.60 -13.51
C ALA A 167 -52.97 -45.68 -12.61
N GLN A 168 -52.65 -45.36 -11.36
CA GLN A 168 -52.18 -46.35 -10.39
C GLN A 168 -53.24 -47.37 -10.02
N ALA A 169 -54.50 -46.95 -9.83
CA ALA A 169 -55.61 -47.87 -9.57
C ALA A 169 -55.84 -48.83 -10.74
N LYS A 170 -55.83 -48.32 -11.98
CA LYS A 170 -55.89 -49.15 -13.20
C LYS A 170 -54.72 -50.14 -13.28
N ALA A 171 -53.49 -49.67 -13.06
CA ALA A 171 -52.32 -50.55 -13.03
C ALA A 171 -52.41 -51.63 -11.95
N ARG A 172 -53.00 -51.34 -10.78
CA ARG A 172 -53.26 -52.34 -9.74
C ARG A 172 -54.30 -53.36 -10.19
N ALA A 173 -55.41 -52.92 -10.80
CA ALA A 173 -56.45 -53.80 -11.32
C ALA A 173 -55.91 -54.73 -12.43
N GLU A 174 -55.13 -54.20 -13.37
CA GLU A 174 -54.47 -54.98 -14.43
C GLU A 174 -53.47 -56.01 -13.85
N ARG A 175 -52.72 -55.65 -12.80
CA ARG A 175 -51.86 -56.60 -12.08
C ARG A 175 -52.67 -57.71 -11.42
N GLN A 176 -53.79 -57.40 -10.79
CA GLN A 176 -54.66 -58.40 -10.17
C GLN A 176 -55.28 -59.34 -11.22
N GLN A 177 -55.75 -58.79 -12.35
CA GLN A 177 -56.30 -59.57 -13.45
C GLN A 177 -55.24 -60.44 -14.15
N SER A 178 -54.01 -59.96 -14.30
CA SER A 178 -52.91 -60.76 -14.87
C SER A 178 -52.40 -61.82 -13.89
N GLN A 179 -52.32 -61.53 -12.59
CA GLN A 179 -52.00 -62.54 -11.57
C GLN A 179 -53.08 -63.62 -11.44
N GLY A 180 -54.36 -63.27 -11.58
CA GLY A 180 -55.46 -64.24 -11.63
C GLY A 180 -55.41 -65.20 -12.82
N LYS A 181 -54.66 -64.87 -13.88
CA LYS A 181 -54.38 -65.77 -15.02
C LYS A 181 -53.11 -66.62 -14.81
N ILE A 182 -52.14 -66.14 -14.02
CA ILE A 182 -50.88 -66.84 -13.75
C ILE A 182 -51.07 -67.97 -12.72
N THR A 183 -52.01 -67.85 -11.78
CA THR A 183 -52.36 -68.93 -10.85
C THR A 183 -53.14 -70.08 -11.49
N ALA A 184 -53.72 -69.89 -12.68
CA ALA A 184 -54.37 -70.98 -13.44
C ALA A 184 -53.38 -71.83 -14.26
N GLN A 185 -52.16 -71.32 -14.51
CA GLN A 185 -51.10 -72.05 -15.21
C GLN A 185 -49.74 -71.86 -14.51
N GLY A 186 -49.58 -72.46 -13.32
CA GLY A 186 -48.30 -72.84 -12.71
C GLY A 186 -47.07 -71.92 -12.93
N GLY A 187 -47.20 -70.60 -12.75
CA GLY A 187 -46.14 -69.64 -13.08
C GLY A 187 -45.13 -69.38 -11.94
N LYS A 188 -43.83 -69.51 -12.27
CA LYS A 188 -42.66 -69.30 -11.39
C LYS A 188 -42.59 -67.90 -10.76
N LEU A 189 -42.09 -67.85 -9.52
CA LEU A 189 -41.81 -66.65 -8.72
C LEU A 189 -40.84 -65.71 -9.46
N TYR A 190 -41.23 -64.45 -9.67
CA TYR A 190 -40.36 -63.42 -10.23
C TYR A 190 -39.43 -62.85 -9.15
N GLU A 191 -38.12 -63.01 -9.33
CA GLU A 191 -37.09 -62.30 -8.54
C GLU A 191 -37.11 -60.79 -8.85
N SER A 192 -37.20 -59.98 -7.80
CA SER A 192 -37.18 -58.52 -7.92
C SER A 192 -35.77 -58.01 -8.21
N LYS A 193 -35.50 -57.61 -9.46
CA LYS A 193 -34.30 -56.81 -9.78
C LYS A 193 -34.50 -55.37 -9.28
N VAL A 194 -34.02 -55.09 -8.07
CA VAL A 194 -33.88 -53.71 -7.58
C VAL A 194 -32.73 -53.05 -8.34
N LYS A 195 -33.01 -52.06 -9.18
CA LYS A 195 -31.95 -51.24 -9.81
C LYS A 195 -31.36 -50.30 -8.76
N PRO A 196 -30.03 -50.20 -8.60
CA PRO A 196 -29.41 -49.23 -7.70
C PRO A 196 -29.71 -47.80 -8.16
N LYS A 197 -30.00 -46.91 -7.20
CA LYS A 197 -30.25 -45.48 -7.43
C LYS A 197 -29.03 -44.84 -8.12
N ASN A 198 -29.31 -43.95 -9.07
CA ASN A 198 -28.35 -43.19 -9.87
C ASN A 198 -27.17 -42.65 -9.03
N ILE A 199 -26.00 -43.25 -9.21
CA ILE A 199 -24.72 -42.69 -8.77
C ILE A 199 -24.44 -41.52 -9.71
N ILE A 200 -24.40 -40.30 -9.16
CA ILE A 200 -24.00 -39.12 -9.93
C ILE A 200 -22.54 -39.36 -10.37
N PRO A 201 -22.21 -39.25 -11.68
CA PRO A 201 -20.85 -39.47 -12.14
C PRO A 201 -19.89 -38.51 -11.45
N SER A 202 -18.80 -39.04 -10.89
CA SER A 202 -17.78 -38.36 -10.06
C SER A 202 -17.33 -37.01 -10.64
N ASP A 203 -17.20 -36.95 -11.97
CA ASP A 203 -16.72 -35.78 -12.70
C ASP A 203 -17.60 -34.54 -12.52
N LYS A 204 -18.92 -34.75 -12.31
CA LYS A 204 -19.84 -33.62 -12.06
C LYS A 204 -19.69 -33.06 -10.66
N MET A 205 -19.39 -33.91 -9.67
CA MET A 205 -19.09 -33.45 -8.31
C MET A 205 -17.73 -32.73 -8.25
N GLU A 206 -16.72 -33.24 -8.96
CA GLU A 206 -15.40 -32.58 -9.00
C GLU A 206 -15.45 -31.21 -9.67
N ARG A 207 -16.18 -31.07 -10.78
CA ARG A 207 -16.39 -29.76 -11.43
C ARG A 207 -17.14 -28.79 -10.52
N ALA A 208 -18.17 -29.24 -9.81
CA ALA A 208 -18.90 -28.41 -8.86
C ALA A 208 -18.04 -28.00 -7.65
N ALA A 209 -17.16 -28.88 -7.17
CA ALA A 209 -16.22 -28.56 -6.09
C ALA A 209 -15.14 -27.58 -6.55
N ALA A 210 -14.66 -27.69 -7.80
CA ALA A 210 -13.69 -26.77 -8.38
C ALA A 210 -14.28 -25.36 -8.57
N THR A 211 -15.52 -25.25 -9.05
CA THR A 211 -16.20 -23.95 -9.20
C THR A 211 -16.51 -23.31 -7.85
N ALA A 212 -16.91 -24.10 -6.85
CA ALA A 212 -17.12 -23.59 -5.49
C ALA A 212 -15.83 -23.05 -4.85
N LYS A 213 -14.70 -23.75 -5.02
CA LYS A 213 -13.39 -23.28 -4.56
C LYS A 213 -12.96 -21.99 -5.26
N LEU A 214 -13.20 -21.88 -6.57
CA LEU A 214 -12.90 -20.68 -7.33
C LEU A 214 -13.71 -19.48 -6.80
N ASN A 215 -15.02 -19.64 -6.62
CA ASN A 215 -15.90 -18.57 -6.14
C ASN A 215 -15.53 -18.13 -4.72
N ASN A 216 -15.24 -19.07 -3.82
CA ASN A 216 -14.77 -18.71 -2.48
C ASN A 216 -13.47 -17.93 -2.51
N ARG A 217 -12.52 -18.28 -3.39
CA ARG A 217 -11.26 -17.54 -3.52
C ARG A 217 -11.46 -16.11 -4.02
N LEU A 218 -12.42 -15.88 -4.91
CA LEU A 218 -12.74 -14.54 -5.43
C LEU A 218 -13.34 -13.63 -4.36
N ASN A 219 -14.10 -14.18 -3.41
CA ASN A 219 -14.71 -13.41 -2.32
C ASN A 219 -13.70 -12.81 -1.32
N TYR A 220 -12.49 -13.37 -1.23
CA TYR A 220 -11.44 -12.91 -0.31
C TYR A 220 -10.25 -12.25 -1.02
N MET A 221 -10.38 -11.96 -2.32
CA MET A 221 -9.31 -11.37 -3.12
C MET A 221 -9.38 -9.84 -3.11
N SER A 222 -8.21 -9.20 -3.03
CA SER A 222 -8.08 -7.75 -3.16
C SER A 222 -8.49 -7.28 -4.56
N PRO A 223 -9.06 -6.06 -4.72
CA PRO A 223 -9.46 -5.53 -6.02
C PRO A 223 -8.34 -5.48 -7.08
N ASN A 224 -7.08 -5.30 -6.65
CA ASN A 224 -5.92 -5.30 -7.55
C ASN A 224 -5.57 -6.73 -8.02
N ASP A 225 -5.66 -7.71 -7.13
CA ASP A 225 -5.40 -9.12 -7.45
C ASP A 225 -6.49 -9.70 -8.34
N TYR A 226 -7.74 -9.26 -8.16
CA TYR A 226 -8.87 -9.64 -9.00
C TYR A 226 -8.66 -9.28 -10.47
N LYS A 227 -8.20 -8.05 -10.75
CA LYS A 227 -7.89 -7.59 -12.11
C LYS A 227 -6.81 -8.45 -12.77
N GLN A 228 -5.77 -8.81 -12.02
CA GLN A 228 -4.70 -9.67 -12.54
C GLN A 228 -5.17 -11.11 -12.79
N PHE A 229 -6.09 -11.63 -11.98
CA PHE A 229 -6.59 -13.00 -12.11
C PHE A 229 -7.57 -13.17 -13.28
N VAL A 230 -8.47 -12.21 -13.50
CA VAL A 230 -9.49 -12.26 -14.56
C VAL A 230 -8.93 -11.84 -15.92
N HIS A 231 -7.95 -10.94 -15.96
CA HIS A 231 -7.37 -10.42 -17.20
C HIS A 231 -5.98 -10.97 -17.54
N LYS A 232 -5.63 -12.19 -17.12
CA LYS A 232 -4.42 -12.84 -17.66
C LYS A 232 -4.56 -12.98 -19.17
N LYS A 233 -3.96 -12.05 -19.92
CA LYS A 233 -3.76 -12.17 -21.36
C LYS A 233 -3.08 -13.51 -21.59
N LYS A 234 -3.68 -14.36 -22.44
CA LYS A 234 -2.98 -15.52 -22.98
C LYS A 234 -1.68 -15.00 -23.58
N VAL A 235 -0.55 -15.33 -22.94
CA VAL A 235 0.75 -15.18 -23.57
C VAL A 235 0.76 -16.21 -24.69
N VAL A 236 0.52 -15.72 -25.91
CA VAL A 236 0.73 -16.51 -27.12
C VAL A 236 2.24 -16.66 -27.23
N VAL A 237 2.74 -17.82 -26.86
CA VAL A 237 4.12 -18.21 -27.16
C VAL A 237 4.14 -18.47 -28.67
N SER A 238 4.56 -17.48 -29.44
CA SER A 238 4.98 -17.66 -30.82
C SER A 238 6.24 -18.51 -30.80
N VAL A 239 6.10 -19.75 -31.23
CA VAL A 239 7.22 -20.61 -31.61
C VAL A 239 7.76 -20.02 -32.91
N GLU A 240 8.95 -19.42 -32.84
CA GLU A 240 9.72 -19.08 -34.03
C GLU A 240 10.34 -20.39 -34.52
N ASP A 241 9.85 -20.87 -35.67
CA ASP A 241 10.47 -21.94 -36.43
C ASP A 241 11.70 -21.36 -37.13
N ASP A 242 12.88 -21.80 -36.72
CA ASP A 242 14.14 -21.59 -37.44
C ASP A 242 14.15 -22.50 -38.69
N GLU A 243 14.11 -21.89 -39.87
CA GLU A 243 14.60 -22.45 -41.15
C GLU A 243 15.48 -21.42 -41.87
#